data_AF-A0A498DTR0-F1
#
_entry.id   AF-A0A498DTR0-F1
#
_cell.length_a   1.000
_cell.length_b   1.000
_cell.length_c   1.000
_cell.angle_alpha   90.00
_cell.angle_beta   90.00
_cell.angle_gamma   90.00
#
_symmetry.space_group_name_H-M   'P 1'
#
loop_
_entity.id
_entity.type
_entity.pdbx_description
1 polymer ?
#
loop_
_entity_poly.entity_id
_entity_poly.type
_entity_poly.pdbx_seq_one_letter_code
_entity_poly.pdbx_strand_id
1 'polypeptide(L)'
;MDLSLWCVADYRRHWRRALRRLGGPGESAVSCLISSVAEPESGNFVFCWPLYREGDLVVVQNSVIFLDELDPVFDPDRPWLSLGPRESVDEDGNKISEWFTGMSQIDRFIDLAETGE
;
A
#
# COMPACT_ATOMS: atom_id res chain seq x y z
N MET A 1 10.53 -1.19 -12.69
CA MET A 1 9.12 -1.60 -12.58
C MET A 1 9.00 -2.83 -13.43
N ASP A 2 9.06 -4.01 -12.80
CA ASP A 2 8.92 -5.27 -13.51
C ASP A 2 7.44 -5.45 -13.89
N LEU A 3 7.16 -5.66 -15.19
CA LEU A 3 5.81 -5.72 -15.76
C LEU A 3 5.41 -7.15 -16.15
N SER A 4 6.16 -8.16 -15.71
CA SER A 4 5.93 -9.58 -16.05
C SER A 4 4.56 -10.06 -15.55
N LEU A 5 4.14 -9.60 -14.37
CA LEU A 5 2.89 -10.02 -13.71
C LEU A 5 1.74 -9.02 -13.87
N TRP A 6 2.01 -7.73 -13.69
CA TRP A 6 1.01 -6.66 -13.77
C TRP A 6 1.40 -5.66 -14.84
N CYS A 7 0.46 -5.34 -15.74
CA CYS A 7 0.65 -4.18 -16.61
C CYS A 7 0.40 -2.88 -15.84
N VAL A 8 0.78 -1.74 -16.41
CA VAL A 8 0.57 -0.41 -15.79
C VAL A 8 -0.91 -0.17 -15.44
N ALA A 9 -1.84 -0.69 -16.25
CA ALA A 9 -3.27 -0.56 -15.97
C ALA A 9 -3.71 -1.34 -14.72
N ASP A 10 -3.07 -2.48 -14.43
CA ASP A 10 -3.35 -3.27 -13.22
C ASP A 10 -2.87 -2.54 -11.97
N TYR A 11 -1.64 -2.00 -11.99
CA TYR A 11 -1.14 -1.15 -10.92
C TYR A 11 -2.05 0.05 -10.66
N ARG A 12 -2.47 0.76 -11.72
CA ARG A 12 -3.39 1.91 -11.59
C ARG A 12 -4.75 1.49 -11.01
N ARG A 13 -5.31 0.36 -11.46
CA ARG A 13 -6.58 -0.17 -10.96
C ARG A 13 -6.45 -0.55 -9.47
N HIS A 14 -5.38 -1.22 -9.11
CA HIS A 14 -5.05 -1.60 -7.74
C HIS A 14 -4.91 -0.36 -6.85
N TRP A 15 -4.09 0.63 -7.23
CA TRP A 15 -3.88 1.85 -6.46
C TRP A 15 -5.15 2.65 -6.24
N ARG A 16 -5.99 2.81 -7.28
CA ARG A 16 -7.29 3.48 -7.12
C ARG A 16 -8.16 2.80 -6.07
N ARG A 17 -8.25 1.46 -6.08
CA ARG A 17 -9.01 0.73 -5.08
C ARG A 17 -8.41 0.89 -3.68
N ALA A 18 -7.08 0.77 -3.58
CA ALA A 18 -6.36 0.92 -2.31
C ALA A 18 -6.54 2.33 -1.71
N LEU A 19 -6.47 3.39 -2.51
CA LEU A 19 -6.66 4.75 -2.03
C LEU A 19 -8.13 4.99 -1.63
N ARG A 20 -9.10 4.54 -2.42
CA ARG A 20 -10.54 4.65 -2.08
C ARG A 20 -10.90 3.94 -0.78
N ARG A 21 -10.21 2.85 -0.44
CA ARG A 21 -10.39 2.17 0.84
C ARG A 21 -10.14 3.08 2.03
N LEU A 22 -9.20 4.03 1.92
CA LEU A 22 -8.93 4.98 3.00
C LEU A 22 -10.12 5.89 3.27
N GLY A 23 -10.91 6.25 2.25
CA GLY A 23 -12.14 7.04 2.39
C GLY A 23 -13.37 6.27 2.90
N GLY A 24 -13.21 5.01 3.30
CA GLY A 24 -14.28 4.19 3.87
C GLY A 24 -14.84 4.74 5.20
N PRO A 25 -15.95 4.14 5.69
CA PRO A 25 -16.56 4.55 6.96
C PRO A 25 -15.58 4.35 8.13
N GLY A 26 -15.59 5.29 9.07
CA GLY A 26 -14.70 5.32 10.24
C GLY A 26 -13.59 6.36 10.12
N GLU A 27 -12.82 6.50 11.21
CA GLU A 27 -11.69 7.44 11.30
C GLU A 27 -10.34 6.76 11.06
N SER A 28 -10.30 5.42 11.01
CA SER A 28 -9.05 4.68 10.81
C SER A 28 -9.17 3.64 9.72
N ALA A 29 -8.14 3.54 8.88
CA ALA A 29 -8.07 2.56 7.81
C ALA A 29 -6.62 2.20 7.49
N VAL A 30 -6.40 0.92 7.15
CA VAL A 30 -5.12 0.44 6.60
C VAL A 30 -5.32 0.07 5.15
N SER A 31 -4.43 0.56 4.31
CA SER A 31 -4.35 0.24 2.89
C SER A 31 -2.89 0.10 2.44
N CYS A 32 -2.68 -0.24 1.17
CA CYS A 32 -1.36 -0.58 0.66
C CYS A 32 -1.30 -0.37 -0.86
N LEU A 33 -0.24 0.30 -1.34
CA LEU A 33 0.05 0.45 -2.76
C LEU A 33 1.19 -0.49 -3.15
N ILE A 34 0.89 -1.56 -3.88
CA ILE A 34 1.93 -2.44 -4.43
C ILE A 34 2.71 -1.68 -5.51
N SER A 35 4.02 -1.53 -5.34
CA SER A 35 4.89 -0.82 -6.28
C SER A 35 5.72 -1.77 -7.16
N SER A 36 5.91 -3.02 -6.72
CA SER A 36 6.48 -4.09 -7.53
C SER A 36 6.05 -5.44 -6.99
N VAL A 37 5.59 -6.32 -7.87
CA VAL A 37 5.43 -7.75 -7.59
C VAL A 37 6.66 -8.45 -8.21
N ALA A 38 7.45 -9.16 -7.42
CA ALA A 38 8.51 -10.02 -7.96
C ALA A 38 7.88 -11.31 -8.51
N GLU A 39 8.51 -11.93 -9.51
CA GLU A 39 8.04 -13.23 -9.99
C GLU A 39 8.20 -14.29 -8.88
N PRO A 40 7.27 -15.25 -8.75
CA PRO A 40 7.38 -16.31 -7.75
C PRO A 40 8.66 -17.17 -7.90
N GLU A 41 9.31 -17.15 -9.07
CA GLU A 41 10.58 -17.84 -9.31
C GLU A 41 11.82 -16.98 -8.98
N SER A 42 11.67 -15.65 -8.85
CA SER A 42 12.79 -14.70 -8.65
C SER A 42 12.70 -13.87 -7.36
N GLY A 43 11.57 -13.84 -6.66
CA GLY A 43 11.45 -13.21 -5.36
C GLY A 43 10.14 -13.53 -4.64
N ASN A 44 10.22 -14.13 -3.46
CA ASN A 44 9.09 -14.35 -2.55
C ASN A 44 8.71 -13.06 -1.81
N PHE A 45 8.77 -11.89 -2.44
CA PHE A 45 8.44 -10.64 -1.76
C PHE A 45 7.77 -9.61 -2.66
N VAL A 46 6.99 -8.73 -2.03
CA VAL A 46 6.28 -7.64 -2.70
C VAL A 46 6.72 -6.31 -2.09
N PHE A 47 7.19 -5.40 -2.95
CA PHE A 47 7.44 -4.03 -2.53
C PHE A 47 6.14 -3.26 -2.51
N CYS A 48 5.91 -2.54 -1.42
CA CYS A 48 4.69 -1.77 -1.26
C CYS A 48 4.86 -0.52 -0.41
N TRP A 49 3.83 0.32 -0.45
CA TRP A 49 3.69 1.51 0.37
C TRP A 49 2.47 1.35 1.27
N PRO A 50 2.65 0.90 2.53
CA PRO A 50 1.59 0.93 3.52
C PRO A 50 1.04 2.34 3.72
N LEU A 51 -0.27 2.42 3.91
CA LEU A 51 -1.03 3.63 4.14
C LEU A 51 -1.84 3.45 5.41
N TYR A 52 -1.54 4.24 6.44
CA TYR A 52 -2.24 4.22 7.72
C TYR A 52 -3.00 5.54 7.90
N ARG A 53 -4.33 5.49 7.81
CA ARG A 53 -5.20 6.63 8.06
C ARG A 53 -5.57 6.71 9.53
N GLU A 54 -5.46 7.92 10.10
CA GLU A 54 -5.97 8.31 11.40
C GLU A 54 -6.62 9.70 11.29
N GLY A 55 -7.95 9.75 11.25
CA GLY A 55 -8.73 10.96 10.96
C GLY A 55 -8.51 11.46 9.54
N ASP A 56 -7.98 12.68 9.41
CA ASP A 56 -7.59 13.29 8.13
C ASP A 56 -6.13 13.00 7.77
N LEU A 57 -5.32 12.54 8.72
CA LEU A 57 -3.90 12.25 8.50
C LEU A 57 -3.74 10.87 7.88
N VAL A 58 -2.88 10.77 6.88
CA VAL A 58 -2.42 9.50 6.30
C VAL A 58 -0.92 9.42 6.38
N VAL A 59 -0.44 8.38 7.03
CA VAL A 59 0.98 8.05 7.14
C VAL A 59 1.33 7.02 6.08
N VAL A 60 2.40 7.30 5.36
CA VAL A 60 2.92 6.46 4.28
C VAL A 60 4.26 5.91 4.72
N GLN A 61 4.46 4.60 4.60
CA GLN A 61 5.73 3.95 4.88
C GLN A 61 6.24 3.23 3.63
N ASN A 62 7.53 2.91 3.60
CA ASN A 62 8.09 1.97 2.64
C ASN A 62 8.23 0.60 3.30
N SER A 63 7.71 -0.46 2.67
CA SER A 63 7.73 -1.80 3.25
C SER A 63 7.89 -2.90 2.20
N VAL A 64 8.37 -4.05 2.65
CA VAL A 64 8.51 -5.29 1.89
C VAL A 64 7.68 -6.35 2.59
N ILE A 65 6.80 -7.02 1.85
CA ILE A 65 6.01 -8.15 2.34
C ILE A 65 6.71 -9.42 1.88
N PHE A 66 7.19 -10.25 2.81
CA PHE A 66 7.76 -11.57 2.53
C PHE A 66 6.64 -12.61 2.44
N LEU A 67 6.43 -13.17 1.25
CA LEU A 67 5.30 -14.04 0.92
C LEU A 67 5.42 -15.43 1.54
N ASP A 68 6.64 -15.92 1.78
CA ASP A 68 6.89 -17.22 2.41
C ASP A 68 6.64 -17.23 3.92
N GLU A 69 6.55 -16.05 4.54
CA GLU A 69 6.29 -15.88 5.98
C GLU A 69 4.80 -15.63 6.29
N LEU A 70 3.94 -15.60 5.27
CA LEU A 70 2.51 -15.30 5.42
C LEU A 70 1.65 -16.53 5.70
N ASP A 71 0.90 -16.48 6.80
CA ASP A 71 -0.28 -17.30 7.06
C ASP A 71 -1.44 -16.37 7.47
N PRO A 72 -2.50 -16.22 6.65
CA PRO A 72 -2.82 -16.93 5.41
C PRO A 72 -2.07 -16.42 4.18
N VAL A 73 -2.16 -17.18 3.07
CA VAL A 73 -1.57 -16.85 1.75
C VAL A 73 -1.93 -15.43 1.30
N PHE A 74 -0.96 -14.73 0.74
CA PHE A 74 -1.09 -13.36 0.22
C PHE A 74 -2.26 -13.21 -0.76
N ASP A 75 -3.10 -12.21 -0.49
CA ASP A 75 -4.18 -11.81 -1.38
C ASP A 75 -3.80 -10.50 -2.10
N PRO A 76 -3.42 -10.54 -3.39
CA PRO A 76 -3.06 -9.34 -4.15
C PRO A 76 -4.23 -8.37 -4.30
N ASP A 77 -5.47 -8.82 -4.10
CA ASP A 77 -6.62 -7.96 -4.08
C ASP A 77 -6.79 -7.20 -2.75
N ARG A 78 -6.24 -7.73 -1.67
CA ARG A 78 -6.33 -7.15 -0.33
C ARG A 78 -4.97 -7.18 0.39
N PRO A 79 -3.91 -6.58 -0.18
CA PRO A 79 -2.55 -6.71 0.36
C PRO A 79 -2.37 -6.09 1.75
N TRP A 80 -3.25 -5.16 2.13
CA TRP A 80 -3.29 -4.58 3.48
C TRP A 80 -3.67 -5.59 4.57
N LEU A 81 -4.18 -6.78 4.24
CA LEU A 81 -4.42 -7.85 5.21
C LEU A 81 -3.12 -8.51 5.66
N SER A 82 -2.05 -8.39 4.88
CA SER A 82 -0.71 -8.88 5.20
C SER A 82 0.13 -7.85 5.96
N LEU A 83 -0.46 -6.70 6.31
CA LEU A 83 0.21 -5.65 7.07
C LEU A 83 -0.20 -5.68 8.54
N GLY A 84 0.78 -5.44 9.41
CA GLY A 84 0.55 -5.19 10.83
C GLY A 84 0.01 -3.78 11.12
N PRO A 85 -0.19 -3.44 12.41
CA PRO A 85 -0.42 -2.06 12.82
C PRO A 85 0.79 -1.19 12.47
N ARG A 86 0.59 0.13 12.41
CA ARG A 86 1.68 1.09 12.19
C ARG A 86 2.68 1.01 13.34
N GLU A 87 3.95 0.82 12.99
CA GLU A 87 5.10 0.95 13.89
C GLU A 87 6.00 2.08 13.39
N SER A 88 6.57 2.87 14.30
CA SER A 88 7.48 3.98 13.94
C SER A 88 8.95 3.64 14.16
N VAL A 89 9.22 2.49 14.77
CA VAL A 89 10.54 1.93 15.02
C VAL A 89 10.54 0.44 14.66
N ASP A 90 11.65 -0.06 14.14
CA ASP A 90 11.85 -1.50 13.88
C ASP A 90 12.33 -2.26 15.13
N GLU A 91 12.53 -3.57 15.00
CA GLU A 91 12.96 -4.46 16.08
C GLU A 91 14.35 -4.11 16.65
N ASP A 92 15.20 -3.46 15.85
CA ASP A 92 16.52 -2.98 16.23
C ASP A 92 16.48 -1.57 16.85
N GLY A 93 15.29 -0.94 16.91
CA GLY A 93 15.09 0.40 17.44
C GLY A 93 15.42 1.53 16.47
N ASN A 94 15.62 1.24 15.19
CA ASN A 94 15.80 2.27 14.16
C ASN A 94 14.45 2.88 13.78
N LYS A 95 14.46 4.17 13.41
CA LYS A 95 13.24 4.83 12.93
C LYS A 95 12.87 4.34 11.53
N ILE A 96 11.61 3.96 11.37
CA ILE A 96 11.03 3.63 10.07
C ILE A 96 10.87 4.94 9.27
N SER A 97 11.13 4.88 7.97
CA SER A 97 10.92 6.02 7.08
C SER A 97 9.42 6.24 6.87
N GLU A 98 8.94 7.42 7.28
CA GLU A 98 7.52 7.81 7.18
C GLU A 98 7.37 9.14 6.43
N TRP A 99 6.32 9.23 5.62
CA TRP A 99 5.84 10.47 5.01
C TRP A 99 4.39 10.69 5.40
N PHE A 100 3.95 11.94 5.36
CA PHE A 100 2.64 12.35 5.84
C PHE A 100 1.89 13.11 4.75
N THR A 101 0.61 12.79 4.60
CA THR A 101 -0.32 13.51 3.71
C THR A 101 -1.71 13.56 4.33
N GLY A 102 -2.62 14.36 3.75
CA GLY A 102 -4.01 14.46 4.20
C GLY A 102 -4.96 13.70 3.28
N MET A 103 -6.13 13.28 3.80
CA MET A 103 -7.18 12.66 2.98
C MET A 103 -7.60 13.57 1.83
N SER A 104 -7.68 14.88 2.05
CA SER A 104 -7.96 15.86 0.99
C SER A 104 -6.99 15.80 -0.21
N GLN A 105 -5.71 15.48 0.02
CA GLN A 105 -4.74 15.32 -1.06
C GLN A 105 -4.92 13.98 -1.79
N ILE A 106 -5.32 12.93 -1.06
CA ILE A 106 -5.62 11.62 -1.63
C ILE A 106 -6.85 11.71 -2.53
N ASP A 107 -7.93 12.33 -2.06
CA ASP A 107 -9.15 12.53 -2.84
C ASP A 107 -8.86 13.31 -4.12
N ARG A 108 -8.10 14.42 -4.00
CA ARG A 108 -7.65 15.20 -5.16
C ARG A 108 -6.84 14.35 -6.15
N PHE A 109 -5.95 13.48 -5.66
CA PHE A 109 -5.15 12.63 -6.53
C PHE A 109 -6.01 11.58 -7.25
N ILE A 110 -7.00 11.00 -6.57
CA ILE A 110 -7.95 10.06 -7.18
C ILE A 110 -8.71 10.78 -8.31
N ASP A 111 -9.26 11.97 -8.04
CA ASP A 111 -10.02 12.74 -9.01
C ASP A 111 -9.18 13.04 -10.27
N LEU A 112 -7.95 13.57 -10.08
CA LEU A 112 -7.03 13.84 -11.20
C LEU A 112 -6.69 12.59 -12.02
N ALA A 113 -6.52 11.45 -11.34
CA ALA A 113 -6.24 10.19 -12.00
C ALA A 113 -7.44 9.64 -12.80
N GLU A 114 -8.65 10.15 -12.59
CA GLU A 114 -9.85 9.82 -13.36
C GLU A 114 -10.08 10.78 -14.54
N THR A 115 -9.66 12.04 -14.43
CA THR A 115 -9.78 13.03 -15.52
C THR A 115 -8.77 12.88 -16.65
N GLY A 116 -7.70 12.08 -16.47
CA GLY A 116 -6.84 11.64 -17.57
C GLY A 116 -5.95 12.73 -18.18
N GLU A 117 -5.36 13.60 -17.36
CA GLU A 117 -4.28 14.52 -17.77
C GLU A 117 -2.89 13.90 -17.55
#